data_AF-A0A931AM35-F1
#
_entry.id   AF-A0A931AM35-F1
#
_cell.length_a   1.000
_cell.length_b   1.000
_cell.length_c   1.000
_cell.angle_alpha   90.00
_cell.angle_beta   90.00
_cell.angle_gamma   90.00
#
_symmetry.space_group_name_H-M   'P 1'
#
loop_
_entity.id
_entity.type
_entity.pdbx_description
1 polymer ?
#
loop_
_entity_poly.entity_id
_entity_poly.type
_entity_poly.pdbx_seq_one_letter_code
_entity_poly.pdbx_strand_id
1 'polypeptide(L)'
;MLDEIKAKAQKFAISDDFRRLQSEFKDRAKKSANRPKKVEGLEKATEHRIWYVDPTYLQPTDIKDNEGKVIVKAGTSVNPLENFSWEENWIVIDGDDEVQVSWALEQKGDIVLTNGAPLELANTHNRYFYFDQNGEISKKLRLRFLPTIVSQEDFFIKIEEFAL
;
A
#
# COMPACT_ATOMS: atom_id res chain seq x y z
N MET A 1 17.94 28.59 -29.01
CA MET A 1 16.79 27.78 -28.50
C MET A 1 17.15 26.96 -27.25
N LEU A 2 18.05 25.96 -27.28
CA LEU A 2 18.37 25.17 -26.07
C LEU A 2 19.02 26.01 -24.95
N ASP A 3 19.90 26.95 -25.31
CA ASP A 3 20.59 27.82 -24.35
C ASP A 3 19.65 28.87 -23.73
N GLU A 4 18.63 29.32 -24.45
CA GLU A 4 17.59 30.21 -23.92
C GLU A 4 16.68 29.49 -22.92
N ILE A 5 16.36 28.22 -23.17
CA ILE A 5 15.59 27.39 -22.23
C ILE A 5 16.40 27.18 -20.94
N LYS A 6 17.70 26.87 -21.06
CA LYS A 6 18.61 26.74 -19.89
C LYS A 6 18.73 28.04 -19.10
N ALA A 7 18.93 29.16 -19.77
CA ALA A 7 19.06 30.46 -19.11
C ALA A 7 17.77 30.88 -18.39
N LYS A 8 16.60 30.61 -18.99
CA LYS A 8 15.30 30.87 -18.37
C LYS A 8 15.02 29.95 -17.18
N ALA A 9 15.41 28.67 -17.26
CA ALA A 9 15.32 27.72 -16.15
C ALA A 9 16.23 28.11 -14.98
N GLN A 10 17.47 28.55 -15.24
CA GLN A 10 18.41 29.02 -14.20
C GLN A 10 17.90 30.27 -13.49
N LYS A 11 17.37 31.26 -14.24
CA LYS A 11 16.76 32.47 -13.66
C LYS A 11 15.52 32.14 -12.82
N PHE A 12 14.72 31.16 -13.24
CA PHE A 12 13.59 30.69 -12.46
C PHE A 12 14.04 29.98 -11.18
N ALA A 13 15.07 29.13 -11.23
CA ALA A 13 15.55 28.37 -10.07
C ALA A 13 16.10 29.23 -8.90
N ILE A 14 16.46 30.49 -9.16
CA ILE A 14 16.92 31.45 -8.12
C ILE A 14 15.85 32.47 -7.73
N SER A 15 14.67 32.44 -8.35
CA SER A 15 13.61 33.41 -8.09
C SER A 15 12.91 33.13 -6.75
N ASP A 16 12.31 34.17 -6.18
CA ASP A 16 11.47 34.04 -4.99
C ASP A 16 10.23 33.18 -5.27
N ASP A 17 9.73 33.16 -6.51
CA ASP A 17 8.66 32.26 -6.93
C ASP A 17 9.07 30.77 -6.85
N PHE A 18 10.30 30.41 -7.23
CA PHE A 18 10.77 29.04 -7.10
C PHE A 18 10.99 28.66 -5.64
N ARG A 19 11.51 29.58 -4.81
CA ARG A 19 11.63 29.35 -3.35
C ARG A 19 10.27 29.16 -2.69
N ARG A 20 9.27 29.98 -3.06
CA ARG A 20 7.88 29.83 -2.62
C ARG A 20 7.32 28.48 -3.05
N LEU A 21 7.49 28.10 -4.32
CA LEU A 21 7.04 26.82 -4.85
C LEU A 21 7.69 25.64 -4.10
N GLN A 22 9.01 25.69 -3.85
CA GLN A 22 9.71 24.68 -3.05
C GLN A 22 9.16 24.58 -1.63
N SER A 23 8.90 25.71 -0.96
CA SER A 23 8.30 25.72 0.38
C SER A 23 6.91 25.10 0.38
N GLU A 24 6.05 25.50 -0.56
CA GLU A 24 4.71 24.94 -0.74
C GLU A 24 4.74 23.43 -1.00
N PHE A 25 5.66 22.95 -1.85
CA PHE A 25 5.87 21.52 -2.08
C PHE A 25 6.29 20.80 -0.80
N LYS A 26 7.21 21.38 -0.01
CA LYS A 26 7.69 20.80 1.25
C LYS A 26 6.56 20.68 2.27
N ASP A 27 5.74 21.72 2.40
CA ASP A 27 4.61 21.75 3.33
C ASP A 27 3.51 20.78 2.90
N ARG A 28 3.23 20.67 1.60
CA ARG A 28 2.31 19.67 1.04
C ARG A 28 2.83 18.25 1.27
N ALA A 29 4.12 18.01 1.05
CA ALA A 29 4.74 16.70 1.28
C ALA A 29 4.65 16.30 2.76
N LYS A 30 4.91 17.22 3.69
CA LYS A 30 4.74 16.98 5.12
C LYS A 30 3.29 16.68 5.49
N LYS A 31 2.34 17.50 5.01
CA LYS A 31 0.91 17.26 5.27
C LYS A 31 0.45 15.92 4.72
N SER A 32 0.86 15.57 3.50
CA SER A 32 0.51 14.30 2.87
C SER A 32 1.17 13.09 3.53
N ALA A 33 2.35 13.24 4.14
CA ALA A 33 2.98 12.19 4.92
C ALA A 33 2.27 11.98 6.27
N ASN A 34 1.81 13.07 6.90
CA ASN A 34 1.07 13.01 8.17
C ASN A 34 -0.35 12.47 7.99
N ARG A 35 -1.06 12.91 6.93
CA ARG A 35 -2.40 12.42 6.56
C ARG A 35 -2.43 12.10 5.07
N PRO A 36 -2.10 10.85 4.69
CA PRO A 36 -2.22 10.39 3.32
C PRO A 36 -3.68 10.42 2.84
N LYS A 37 -3.88 10.40 1.52
CA LYS A 37 -5.21 10.34 0.94
C LYS A 37 -5.84 8.98 1.26
N LYS A 38 -7.06 8.99 1.79
CA LYS A 38 -7.82 7.77 2.09
C LYS A 38 -8.02 6.90 0.84
N VAL A 39 -8.09 5.59 1.07
CA VAL A 39 -8.50 4.61 0.06
C VAL A 39 -10.03 4.64 -0.03
N GLU A 40 -10.55 4.84 -1.24
CA GLU A 40 -12.00 4.92 -1.48
C GLU A 40 -12.61 3.52 -1.64
N GLY A 41 -13.90 3.39 -1.30
CA GLY A 41 -14.68 2.17 -1.52
C GLY A 41 -14.52 1.08 -0.46
N LEU A 42 -13.90 1.42 0.67
CA LEU A 42 -13.83 0.57 1.86
C LEU A 42 -14.85 1.04 2.90
N GLU A 43 -15.60 0.10 3.45
CA GLU A 43 -16.68 0.35 4.42
C GLU A 43 -16.44 -0.45 5.71
N LYS A 44 -17.21 -0.16 6.77
CA LYS A 44 -17.14 -0.96 8.00
C LYS A 44 -17.83 -2.31 7.79
N ALA A 45 -17.16 -3.39 8.20
CA ALA A 45 -17.71 -4.73 8.18
C ALA A 45 -18.88 -4.87 9.16
N THR A 46 -19.97 -5.47 8.68
CA THR A 46 -21.19 -5.75 9.46
C THR A 46 -21.37 -7.23 9.78
N GLU A 47 -20.61 -8.08 9.11
CA GLU A 47 -20.60 -9.53 9.28
C GLU A 47 -19.17 -10.04 9.20
N HIS A 48 -18.88 -11.16 9.85
CA HIS A 48 -17.60 -11.85 9.67
C HIS A 48 -17.60 -12.63 8.36
N ARG A 49 -16.54 -12.49 7.56
CA ARG A 49 -16.40 -13.20 6.29
C ARG A 49 -14.98 -13.71 6.12
N ILE A 50 -14.86 -14.88 5.52
CA ILE A 50 -13.58 -15.51 5.22
C ILE A 50 -13.60 -15.99 3.78
N TRP A 51 -12.56 -15.67 3.03
CA TRP A 51 -12.34 -16.23 1.70
C TRP A 51 -10.85 -16.36 1.40
N TYR A 52 -10.55 -17.09 0.33
CA TYR A 52 -9.19 -17.37 -0.10
C TYR A 52 -8.95 -16.79 -1.49
N VAL A 53 -7.76 -16.24 -1.68
CA VAL A 53 -7.26 -15.73 -2.95
C VAL A 53 -6.11 -16.61 -3.41
N ASP A 54 -6.21 -17.12 -4.63
CA ASP A 54 -5.12 -17.84 -5.29
C ASP A 54 -4.17 -16.82 -5.94
N PRO A 55 -2.91 -16.70 -5.46
CA PRO A 55 -1.94 -15.78 -6.03
C PRO A 55 -1.20 -16.35 -7.25
N THR A 56 -1.61 -17.52 -7.75
CA THR A 56 -1.02 -18.14 -8.93
C THR A 56 -1.16 -17.22 -10.14
N TYR A 57 -0.02 -16.87 -10.72
CA TYR A 57 0.06 -16.01 -11.88
C TYR A 57 0.45 -16.82 -13.12
N LEU A 58 -0.34 -16.66 -14.19
CA LEU A 58 -0.06 -17.23 -15.49
C LEU A 58 0.68 -16.19 -16.34
N GLN A 59 1.94 -16.48 -16.67
CA GLN A 59 2.76 -15.61 -17.50
C GLN A 59 2.21 -15.56 -18.94
N PRO A 60 1.68 -14.42 -19.44
CA PRO A 60 1.02 -14.37 -20.74
C PRO A 60 2.00 -14.30 -21.93
N THR A 61 3.25 -13.86 -21.69
CA THR A 61 4.24 -13.62 -22.73
C THR A 61 5.60 -14.18 -22.34
N ASP A 62 6.44 -14.51 -23.31
CA ASP A 62 7.82 -14.89 -23.02
C ASP A 62 8.56 -13.75 -22.30
N ILE A 63 9.26 -14.07 -21.21
CA ILE A 63 10.24 -13.20 -20.57
C ILE A 63 11.60 -13.57 -21.14
N LYS A 64 12.32 -12.55 -21.63
CA LYS A 64 13.66 -12.71 -22.22
C LYS A 64 14.68 -11.96 -21.39
N ASP A 65 15.90 -12.47 -21.35
CA ASP A 65 17.05 -11.75 -20.82
C ASP A 65 17.53 -10.65 -21.80
N ASN A 66 18.61 -9.97 -21.42
CA ASN A 66 19.24 -8.92 -22.23
C ASN A 66 19.84 -9.42 -23.56
N GLU A 67 20.10 -10.72 -23.70
CA GLU A 67 20.61 -11.35 -24.92
C GLU A 67 19.46 -11.89 -25.80
N GLY A 68 18.21 -11.76 -25.35
CA GLY A 68 17.01 -12.18 -26.07
C GLY A 68 16.66 -13.65 -25.89
N LYS A 69 17.32 -14.37 -24.99
CA LYS A 69 17.01 -15.76 -24.66
C LYS A 69 15.82 -15.82 -23.71
N VAL A 70 14.87 -16.70 -23.99
CA VAL A 70 13.67 -16.90 -23.17
C VAL A 70 14.06 -17.56 -21.85
N ILE A 71 13.79 -16.87 -20.74
CA ILE A 71 14.03 -17.36 -19.37
C ILE A 71 12.75 -17.82 -18.67
N VAL A 72 11.59 -17.28 -19.05
CA VAL A 72 10.26 -17.78 -18.65
C VAL A 72 9.39 -17.82 -19.90
N LYS A 73 8.78 -18.96 -20.17
CA LYS A 73 7.91 -19.11 -21.35
C LYS A 73 6.51 -18.55 -21.06
N ALA A 74 5.85 -18.07 -22.10
CA ALA A 74 4.42 -17.84 -22.07
C ALA A 74 3.69 -19.15 -21.66
N GLY A 75 2.69 -19.01 -20.81
CA GLY A 75 1.94 -20.13 -20.21
C GLY A 75 2.57 -20.73 -18.96
N THR A 76 3.75 -20.26 -18.51
CA THR A 76 4.29 -20.69 -17.22
C THR A 76 3.40 -20.19 -16.09
N SER A 77 2.93 -21.11 -15.26
CA SER A 77 2.18 -20.83 -14.04
C SER A 77 3.13 -20.79 -12.85
N VAL A 78 3.05 -19.73 -12.05
CA VAL A 78 3.89 -19.56 -10.85
C VAL A 78 3.03 -19.13 -9.68
N ASN A 79 3.06 -19.88 -8.59
CA ASN A 79 2.55 -19.42 -7.30
C ASN A 79 3.73 -18.93 -6.45
N PRO A 80 3.81 -17.63 -6.11
CA PRO A 80 4.90 -17.10 -5.29
C PRO A 80 5.03 -17.80 -3.93
N LEU A 81 3.91 -18.28 -3.37
CA LEU A 81 3.85 -18.90 -2.05
C LEU A 81 4.46 -20.31 -2.00
N GLU A 82 4.74 -20.92 -3.16
CA GLU A 82 5.47 -22.20 -3.24
C GLU A 82 6.96 -22.06 -2.89
N ASN A 83 7.53 -20.86 -3.06
CA ASN A 83 8.95 -20.61 -2.90
C ASN A 83 9.26 -19.52 -1.85
N PHE A 84 8.26 -18.72 -1.47
CA PHE A 84 8.37 -17.67 -0.48
C PHE A 84 7.27 -17.80 0.55
N SER A 85 7.63 -17.82 1.84
CA SER A 85 6.66 -17.70 2.91
C SER A 85 6.44 -16.23 3.24
N TRP A 86 5.19 -15.85 3.39
CA TRP A 86 4.76 -14.59 3.94
C TRP A 86 4.78 -14.71 5.46
N GLU A 87 5.69 -14.01 6.13
CA GLU A 87 5.95 -14.20 7.57
C GLU A 87 4.98 -13.43 8.48
N GLU A 88 4.60 -12.20 8.12
CA GLU A 88 3.81 -11.31 8.97
C GLU A 88 2.40 -11.04 8.40
N ASN A 89 1.36 -11.34 9.17
CA ASN A 89 -0.02 -11.02 8.78
C ASN A 89 -0.19 -9.51 8.61
N TRP A 90 -1.02 -9.09 7.65
CA TRP A 90 -1.40 -7.68 7.54
C TRP A 90 -2.77 -7.46 8.15
N ILE A 91 -2.86 -6.47 9.03
CA ILE A 91 -4.09 -6.07 9.71
C ILE A 91 -4.51 -4.74 9.08
N VAL A 92 -5.47 -4.80 8.16
CA VAL A 92 -5.94 -3.65 7.40
C VAL A 92 -7.11 -2.99 8.14
N ILE A 93 -6.97 -1.69 8.45
CA ILE A 93 -7.96 -0.94 9.24
C ILE A 93 -8.20 0.49 8.71
N ASP A 94 -9.29 1.11 9.17
CA ASP A 94 -9.45 2.56 9.17
C ASP A 94 -8.76 3.14 10.41
N GLY A 95 -7.74 3.98 10.22
CA GLY A 95 -6.97 4.58 11.33
C GLY A 95 -7.67 5.74 12.03
N ASP A 96 -8.79 6.26 11.50
CA ASP A 96 -9.62 7.24 12.20
C ASP A 96 -10.73 6.55 13.05
N ASP A 97 -10.90 5.22 12.95
CA ASP A 97 -11.83 4.43 13.78
C ASP A 97 -11.10 3.84 15.00
N GLU A 98 -11.31 4.46 16.17
CA GLU A 98 -10.67 4.08 17.43
C GLU A 98 -10.97 2.63 17.85
N VAL A 99 -12.13 2.09 17.47
CA VAL A 99 -12.50 0.69 17.78
C VAL A 99 -11.62 -0.25 16.98
N GLN A 100 -11.43 0.03 15.69
CA GLN A 100 -10.56 -0.76 14.82
C GLN A 100 -9.08 -0.65 15.22
N VAL A 101 -8.62 0.55 15.58
CA VAL A 101 -7.25 0.76 16.06
C VAL A 101 -6.99 -0.05 17.33
N SER A 102 -7.89 0.04 18.31
CA SER A 102 -7.77 -0.72 19.57
C SER A 102 -7.74 -2.22 19.32
N TRP A 103 -8.66 -2.72 18.48
CA TRP A 103 -8.70 -4.13 18.10
C TRP A 103 -7.44 -4.59 17.37
N ALA A 104 -6.90 -3.78 16.45
CA ALA A 104 -5.69 -4.12 15.69
C ALA A 104 -4.43 -4.17 16.54
N LEU A 105 -4.35 -3.36 17.60
CA LEU A 105 -3.22 -3.37 18.54
C LEU A 105 -3.12 -4.69 19.30
N GLU A 106 -4.23 -5.39 19.51
CA GLU A 106 -4.27 -6.71 20.15
C GLU A 106 -3.85 -7.85 19.21
N GLN A 107 -3.88 -7.60 17.89
CA GLN A 107 -3.51 -8.60 16.89
C GLN A 107 -2.00 -8.66 16.64
N LYS A 108 -1.52 -9.83 16.22
CA LYS A 108 -0.13 -10.04 15.79
C LYS A 108 -0.03 -9.86 14.28
N GLY A 109 0.89 -8.99 13.86
CA GLY A 109 1.13 -8.64 12.46
C GLY A 109 1.36 -7.15 12.24
N ASP A 110 1.59 -6.77 11.00
CA ASP A 110 1.77 -5.38 10.58
C ASP A 110 0.43 -4.69 10.38
N ILE A 111 0.27 -3.50 10.96
CA ILE A 111 -0.97 -2.72 10.83
C ILE A 111 -0.86 -1.85 9.58
N VAL A 112 -1.82 -2.00 8.68
CA VAL A 112 -1.90 -1.25 7.41
C VAL A 112 -3.14 -0.36 7.45
N LEU A 113 -2.92 0.95 7.37
CA LEU A 113 -3.97 1.94 7.35
C LEU A 113 -4.47 2.20 5.93
N THR A 114 -5.77 2.41 5.83
CA THR A 114 -6.44 2.85 4.59
C THR A 114 -6.95 4.29 4.69
N ASN A 115 -7.03 4.80 5.93
CA ASN A 115 -7.37 6.17 6.28
C ASN A 115 -6.69 6.53 7.63
N GLY A 116 -6.60 7.82 7.95
CA GLY A 116 -6.04 8.31 9.22
C GLY A 116 -4.57 8.77 9.17
N ALA A 117 -3.97 8.95 10.35
CA ALA A 117 -2.63 9.53 10.52
C ALA A 117 -1.61 8.50 11.02
N PRO A 118 -0.86 7.82 10.13
CA PRO A 118 0.07 6.75 10.52
C PRO A 118 1.16 7.23 11.48
N LEU A 119 1.70 8.45 11.29
CA LEU A 119 2.75 8.99 12.15
C LEU A 119 2.24 9.34 13.55
N GLU A 120 1.02 9.86 13.67
CA GLU A 120 0.41 10.19 14.97
C GLU A 120 0.13 8.90 15.76
N LEU A 121 -0.45 7.89 15.10
CA LEU A 121 -0.72 6.58 15.69
C LEU A 121 0.56 5.85 16.09
N ALA A 122 1.59 5.90 15.25
CA ALA A 122 2.87 5.26 15.54
C ALA A 122 3.56 5.86 16.77
N ASN A 123 3.56 7.19 16.88
CA ASN A 123 4.10 7.88 18.06
C ASN A 123 3.30 7.58 19.33
N THR A 124 1.97 7.49 19.21
CA THR A 124 1.07 7.29 20.35
C THR A 124 1.17 5.87 20.91
N HIS A 125 1.22 4.87 20.04
CA HIS A 125 1.18 3.46 20.41
C HIS A 125 2.55 2.78 20.42
N ASN A 126 3.62 3.50 20.04
CA ASN A 126 4.98 2.97 19.93
C ASN A 126 5.04 1.68 19.07
N ARG A 127 4.30 1.68 17.95
CA ARG A 127 4.18 0.57 16.99
C ARG A 127 4.15 1.14 15.58
N TYR A 128 4.68 0.41 14.60
CA TYR A 128 4.63 0.85 13.22
C TYR A 128 3.22 0.74 12.64
N PHE A 129 2.80 1.79 11.92
CA PHE A 129 1.59 1.82 11.12
C PHE A 129 1.99 2.12 9.68
N TYR A 130 1.73 1.18 8.78
CA TYR A 130 1.90 1.33 7.35
C TYR A 130 0.66 1.98 6.74
N PHE A 131 0.74 2.40 5.48
CA PHE A 131 -0.40 2.98 4.77
C PHE A 131 -0.49 2.37 3.36
N ASP A 132 -1.68 1.91 2.97
CA ASP A 132 -1.96 1.41 1.63
C ASP A 132 -2.09 2.57 0.64
N GLN A 133 -0.94 3.13 0.26
CA GLN A 133 -0.88 4.27 -0.64
C GLN A 133 -1.53 3.93 -1.98
N ASN A 134 -2.52 4.74 -2.38
CA ASN A 134 -3.34 4.53 -3.58
C ASN A 134 -4.22 3.27 -3.58
N GLY A 135 -4.30 2.53 -2.46
CA GLY A 135 -5.17 1.37 -2.32
C GLY A 135 -4.71 0.16 -3.15
N GLU A 136 -3.42 0.03 -3.46
CA GLU A 136 -2.90 -1.04 -4.31
C GLU A 136 -3.12 -2.42 -3.68
N ILE A 137 -2.90 -2.55 -2.36
CA ILE A 137 -3.11 -3.80 -1.63
C ILE A 137 -4.60 -4.11 -1.59
N SER A 138 -5.41 -3.13 -1.16
CA SER A 138 -6.86 -3.27 -1.03
C SER A 138 -7.51 -3.67 -2.36
N LYS A 139 -7.06 -3.09 -3.48
CA LYS A 139 -7.58 -3.44 -4.83
C LYS A 139 -7.17 -4.84 -5.26
N LYS A 140 -5.89 -5.20 -5.11
CA LYS A 140 -5.39 -6.52 -5.54
C LYS A 140 -6.05 -7.66 -4.76
N LEU A 141 -6.25 -7.46 -3.46
CA LEU A 141 -6.91 -8.42 -2.58
C LEU A 141 -8.45 -8.29 -2.59
N ARG A 142 -8.98 -7.31 -3.33
CA ARG A 142 -10.42 -7.04 -3.48
C ARG A 142 -11.12 -6.81 -2.15
N LEU A 143 -10.44 -6.16 -1.22
CA LEU A 143 -11.00 -5.77 0.08
C LEU A 143 -12.15 -4.80 -0.14
N ARG A 144 -13.21 -4.99 0.66
CA ARG A 144 -14.39 -4.11 0.64
C ARG A 144 -14.77 -3.64 2.03
N PHE A 145 -14.54 -4.47 3.04
CA PHE A 145 -14.91 -4.14 4.40
C PHE A 145 -13.72 -4.19 5.36
N LEU A 146 -13.77 -3.35 6.38
CA LEU A 146 -12.75 -3.20 7.40
C LEU A 146 -13.35 -3.37 8.81
N PRO A 147 -12.59 -3.88 9.77
CA PRO A 147 -11.20 -4.30 9.63
C PRO A 147 -11.05 -5.69 9.00
N THR A 148 -9.88 -5.94 8.41
CA THR A 148 -9.54 -7.20 7.73
C THR A 148 -8.16 -7.70 8.15
N ILE A 149 -8.01 -9.01 8.37
CA ILE A 149 -6.71 -9.69 8.45
C ILE A 149 -6.43 -10.40 7.13
N VAL A 150 -5.22 -10.20 6.62
CA VAL A 150 -4.65 -10.87 5.47
C VAL A 150 -3.51 -11.75 5.97
N SER A 151 -3.62 -13.05 5.75
CA SER A 151 -2.62 -14.04 6.16
C SER A 151 -2.36 -15.06 5.05
N GLN A 152 -1.24 -15.76 5.14
CA GLN A 152 -1.01 -16.93 4.29
C GLN A 152 -1.57 -18.19 4.97
N GLU A 153 -2.25 -19.02 4.20
CA GLU A 153 -2.64 -20.38 4.59
C GLU A 153 -2.29 -21.32 3.42
N ASP A 154 -1.33 -22.22 3.67
CA ASP A 154 -0.69 -23.05 2.63
C ASP A 154 -0.20 -22.21 1.43
N PHE A 155 -0.74 -22.44 0.24
CA PHE A 155 -0.42 -21.70 -0.99
C PHE A 155 -1.48 -20.68 -1.39
N PHE A 156 -2.36 -20.31 -0.44
CA PHE A 156 -3.41 -19.31 -0.62
C PHE A 156 -3.21 -18.13 0.31
N ILE A 157 -3.77 -16.99 -0.09
CA ILE A 157 -3.93 -15.83 0.79
C ILE A 157 -5.32 -15.91 1.39
N LYS A 158 -5.40 -16.04 2.71
CA LYS A 158 -6.63 -16.00 3.48
C LYS A 158 -6.96 -14.55 3.83
N ILE A 159 -8.20 -14.16 3.60
CA ILE A 159 -8.74 -12.86 3.96
C ILE A 159 -9.88 -13.06 4.96
N GLU A 160 -9.79 -12.38 6.10
CA GLU A 160 -10.78 -12.45 7.18
C GLU A 160 -11.29 -11.05 7.54
N GLU A 161 -12.56 -10.76 7.25
CA GLU A 161 -13.26 -9.55 7.67
C GLU A 161 -13.92 -9.75 9.04
N PHE A 162 -13.88 -8.72 9.90
CA PHE A 162 -14.41 -8.78 11.27
C PHE A 162 -15.47 -7.73 11.54
N ALA A 163 -16.62 -8.13 12.09
CA ALA A 163 -17.62 -7.19 12.56
C ALA A 163 -17.30 -6.74 14.00
N LEU A 164 -16.93 -5.48 14.18
CA LEU A 164 -16.60 -4.86 15.48
C LEU A 164 -17.72 -3.97 16.03
#